data_AF-A0A0S2Z4H0-F1
#
_entry.id   AF-A0A0S2Z4H0-F1
#
_cell.length_a   1.000
_cell.length_b   1.000
_cell.length_c   1.000
_cell.angle_alpha   90.00
_cell.angle_beta   90.00
_cell.angle_gamma   90.00
#
_symmetry.space_group_name_H-M   'P 1'
#
loop_
_entity.id
_entity.type
_entity.pdbx_description
1 polymer ?
#
loop_
_entity_poly.entity_id
_entity_poly.type
_entity_poly.pdbx_seq_one_letter_code
_entity_poly.pdbx_strand_id
1 'polypeptide(L)'
;MYRALRLLARSRPLVRAPAAALASAPGLGGAAVPSFWPPNAARMASQNSFRIEYDTFGELKVPNDKYYGAQTVRSTMNFKIGGVTERMPTPVIKAFGILKRAAAEVNQDYGLDPKIANAIMKAAKIAKTAHKNGSTLKETAIELGYLTAEQFDEWVKPKDMLGPK
;
A
#
# COMPACT_ATOMS: atom_id res chain seq x y z
N MET A 1 38.30 14.56 12.69
CA MET A 1 37.17 14.76 13.63
C MET A 1 35.92 13.98 13.17
N TYR A 2 36.11 12.72 12.75
CA TYR A 2 35.08 11.76 12.32
C TYR A 2 35.63 10.36 12.61
N ARG A 3 35.36 9.81 13.80
CA ARG A 3 35.64 8.41 14.21
C ARG A 3 35.28 8.26 15.68
N ALA A 4 33.99 8.08 16.01
CA ALA A 4 33.54 7.51 17.29
C ALA A 4 32.00 7.52 17.37
N LEU A 5 31.32 6.61 16.66
CA LEU A 5 29.97 6.14 17.07
C LEU A 5 29.55 4.89 16.27
N ARG A 6 30.53 4.01 16.05
CA ARG A 6 30.33 2.67 15.50
C ARG A 6 30.62 1.67 16.63
N LEU A 7 29.73 1.53 17.62
CA LEU A 7 29.75 0.42 18.60
C LEU A 7 28.65 0.57 19.68
N LEU A 8 27.37 0.33 19.36
CA LEU A 8 26.36 -0.04 20.38
C LEU A 8 25.05 -0.60 19.80
N ALA A 9 25.14 -1.49 18.82
CA ALA A 9 24.03 -2.38 18.45
C ALA A 9 24.58 -3.78 18.17
N ARG A 10 25.32 -4.32 19.14
CA ARG A 10 25.76 -5.71 19.13
C ARG A 10 24.59 -6.57 19.59
N SER A 11 24.17 -7.47 18.71
CA SER A 11 23.71 -8.83 19.05
C SER A 11 22.55 -8.96 20.04
N ARG A 12 21.32 -8.88 19.53
CA ARG A 12 20.19 -9.62 20.10
C ARG A 12 20.14 -11.01 19.44
N PRO A 13 20.38 -12.12 20.15
CA PRO A 13 20.22 -13.44 19.58
C PRO A 13 18.71 -13.72 19.36
N LEU A 14 18.35 -14.17 18.17
CA LEU A 14 17.03 -14.73 17.88
C LEU A 14 16.84 -15.98 18.74
N VAL A 15 16.00 -15.90 19.77
CA VAL A 15 15.58 -17.07 20.55
C VAL A 15 14.74 -17.95 19.63
N ARG A 16 15.34 -19.06 19.20
CA ARG A 16 14.70 -20.14 18.45
C ARG A 16 13.78 -20.89 19.41
N ALA A 17 12.47 -20.83 19.19
CA ALA A 17 11.51 -21.61 19.95
C ALA A 17 11.79 -23.12 19.77
N PRO A 18 11.67 -23.95 20.83
CA PRO A 18 11.91 -25.38 20.73
C PRO A 18 10.74 -26.06 19.99
N ALA A 19 11.08 -27.01 19.12
CA ALA A 19 10.13 -27.93 18.51
C ALA A 19 9.51 -28.83 19.59
N ALA A 20 8.28 -28.54 19.99
CA ALA A 20 7.53 -29.37 20.91
C ALA A 20 7.03 -30.63 20.20
N ALA A 21 7.31 -31.76 20.83
CA ALA A 21 7.12 -33.12 20.36
C ALA A 21 5.63 -33.47 20.12
N LEU A 22 5.40 -34.31 19.11
CA LEU A 22 4.17 -35.07 18.94
C LEU A 22 3.95 -35.97 20.17
N ALA A 23 2.89 -35.68 20.93
CA ALA A 23 2.30 -36.64 21.85
C ALA A 23 0.92 -37.02 21.31
N SER A 24 0.80 -38.27 20.89
CA SER A 24 -0.43 -38.95 20.51
C SER A 24 -1.35 -39.10 21.73
N ALA A 25 -2.51 -38.46 21.71
CA ALA A 25 -3.60 -38.73 22.64
C ALA A 25 -4.70 -39.54 21.92
N PRO A 26 -5.27 -40.57 22.57
CA PRO A 26 -6.23 -41.49 21.98
C PRO A 26 -7.63 -40.86 21.89
N GLY A 27 -8.40 -41.37 20.92
CA GLY A 27 -9.65 -40.79 20.47
C GLY A 27 -10.76 -40.73 21.50
N LEU A 28 -11.55 -39.66 21.38
CA LEU A 28 -12.92 -39.58 21.86
C LEU A 28 -13.77 -38.95 20.74
N GLY A 29 -14.74 -39.74 20.28
CA GLY A 29 -16.09 -39.32 19.90
C GLY A 29 -16.25 -38.11 18.98
N GLY A 30 -16.70 -38.38 17.75
CA GLY A 30 -17.08 -37.37 16.77
C GLY A 30 -18.06 -36.32 17.28
N ALA A 31 -17.69 -35.06 17.06
CA ALA A 31 -18.62 -33.95 16.90
C ALA A 31 -18.10 -33.15 15.70
N ALA A 32 -18.84 -33.18 14.60
CA ALA A 32 -18.53 -32.43 13.40
C ALA A 32 -18.49 -30.92 13.73
N VAL A 33 -17.31 -30.32 13.65
CA VAL A 33 -17.17 -28.87 13.74
C VAL A 33 -17.79 -28.29 12.47
N PRO A 34 -18.84 -27.45 12.54
CA PRO A 34 -19.41 -26.87 11.34
C PRO A 34 -18.35 -25.97 10.70
N SER A 35 -17.98 -26.30 9.46
CA SER A 35 -17.16 -25.48 8.59
C SER A 35 -17.87 -24.15 8.33
N PHE A 36 -17.66 -23.17 9.20
CA PHE A 36 -18.23 -21.82 9.09
C PHE A 36 -17.61 -20.99 7.94
N TRP A 37 -16.67 -21.57 7.18
CA TRP A 37 -16.11 -20.92 6.00
C TRP A 37 -16.53 -21.67 4.74
N PRO A 38 -17.32 -21.05 3.84
CA PRO A 38 -17.62 -21.67 2.56
C PRO A 38 -16.32 -21.78 1.74
N PRO A 39 -16.10 -22.91 1.04
CA PRO A 39 -14.95 -23.07 0.16
C PRO A 39 -15.00 -22.04 -0.98
N ASN A 40 -13.86 -21.44 -1.29
CA ASN A 40 -13.64 -20.49 -2.39
C ASN A 40 -14.13 -21.07 -3.72
N ALA A 41 -15.38 -20.81 -4.11
CA ALA A 41 -15.94 -21.28 -5.38
C ALA A 41 -16.75 -20.21 -6.15
N ALA A 42 -16.73 -18.95 -5.74
CA ALA A 42 -17.39 -17.88 -6.50
C ALA A 42 -16.75 -16.50 -6.25
N ARG A 43 -15.57 -16.24 -6.83
CA ARG A 43 -15.10 -14.85 -7.07
C ARG A 43 -15.15 -14.48 -8.55
N MET A 44 -16.14 -15.04 -9.26
CA MET A 44 -16.57 -14.53 -10.56
C MET A 44 -18.07 -14.23 -10.49
N ALA A 45 -18.43 -13.01 -10.10
CA ALA A 45 -19.69 -12.38 -10.48
C ALA A 45 -19.69 -10.87 -10.15
N SER A 46 -20.07 -10.09 -11.17
CA SER A 46 -20.70 -8.77 -11.11
C SER A 46 -19.81 -7.51 -11.12
N GLN A 47 -19.69 -6.99 -12.34
CA GLN A 47 -19.31 -5.64 -12.74
C GLN A 47 -20.24 -4.51 -12.22
N ASN A 48 -21.10 -4.74 -11.22
CA ASN A 48 -21.87 -3.67 -10.57
C ASN A 48 -22.42 -4.07 -9.19
N SER A 49 -21.66 -4.85 -8.40
CA SER A 49 -22.11 -5.29 -7.08
C SER A 49 -21.96 -4.17 -6.04
N PHE A 50 -23.09 -3.79 -5.44
CA PHE A 50 -23.11 -2.92 -4.26
C PHE A 50 -23.20 -3.79 -3.02
N ARG A 51 -22.38 -3.51 -2.00
CA ARG A 51 -22.63 -3.99 -0.64
C ARG A 51 -23.53 -2.98 0.07
N ILE A 52 -24.53 -3.49 0.78
CA ILE A 52 -25.37 -2.67 1.63
C ILE A 52 -24.64 -2.52 2.96
N GLU A 53 -24.22 -1.30 3.26
CA GLU A 53 -23.63 -0.95 4.55
C GLU A 53 -24.63 -0.08 5.33
N TYR A 54 -24.56 -0.17 6.64
CA TYR A 54 -25.39 0.63 7.54
C TYR A 54 -24.56 1.75 8.17
N ASP A 55 -25.08 2.97 8.12
CA ASP A 55 -24.55 4.15 8.81
C ASP A 55 -25.60 4.68 9.81
N THR A 56 -25.26 5.64 10.67
CA THR A 56 -26.21 6.26 11.63
C THR A 56 -27.46 6.83 10.97
N PHE A 57 -27.37 7.17 9.68
CA PHE A 57 -28.48 7.66 8.86
C PHE A 57 -29.19 6.57 8.03
N GLY A 58 -28.95 5.30 8.32
CA GLY A 58 -29.57 4.15 7.66
C GLY A 58 -28.71 3.48 6.58
N GLU A 59 -29.36 2.62 5.79
CA GLU A 59 -28.71 1.79 4.77
C GLU A 59 -28.19 2.61 3.58
N LEU A 60 -27.02 2.24 3.07
CA LEU A 60 -26.41 2.87 1.91
C LEU A 60 -25.75 1.82 1.01
N LYS A 61 -25.95 1.97 -0.30
CA LYS A 61 -25.33 1.11 -1.32
C LYS A 61 -23.89 1.60 -1.55
N VAL A 62 -22.92 0.82 -1.09
CA VAL A 62 -21.49 1.09 -1.27
C VAL A 62 -20.93 0.21 -2.38
N PRO A 63 -20.23 0.77 -3.38
CA PRO A 63 -19.61 -0.03 -4.44
C PRO A 63 -18.54 -0.98 -3.88
N ASN A 64 -18.56 -2.26 -4.26
CA ASN A 64 -17.57 -3.25 -3.81
C ASN A 64 -16.17 -3.04 -4.41
N ASP A 65 -16.08 -2.31 -5.52
CA ASP A 65 -14.83 -2.00 -6.23
C ASP A 65 -13.97 -0.97 -5.49
N LYS A 66 -14.46 -0.35 -4.42
CA LYS A 66 -13.79 0.76 -3.75
C LYS A 66 -13.49 0.46 -2.28
N TYR A 67 -12.37 1.00 -1.81
CA TYR A 67 -11.90 0.79 -0.44
C TYR A 67 -12.70 1.54 0.63
N TYR A 68 -13.52 2.52 0.24
CA TYR A 68 -14.26 3.35 1.20
C TYR A 68 -15.60 2.72 1.61
N GLY A 69 -16.17 3.16 2.74
CA GLY A 69 -17.44 2.67 3.29
C GLY A 69 -18.61 3.66 3.16
N ALA A 70 -19.71 3.38 3.85
CA ALA A 70 -20.96 4.16 3.78
C ALA A 70 -20.79 5.64 4.16
N GLN A 71 -20.01 5.91 5.20
CA GLN A 71 -19.70 7.26 5.67
C GLN A 71 -19.07 8.12 4.57
N THR A 72 -18.06 7.59 3.86
CA THR A 72 -17.39 8.30 2.77
C THR A 72 -18.30 8.47 1.55
N VAL A 73 -19.13 7.47 1.21
CA VAL A 73 -20.10 7.58 0.12
C VAL A 73 -21.09 8.70 0.39
N ARG A 74 -21.63 8.76 1.61
CA ARG A 74 -22.56 9.81 2.04
C ARG A 74 -21.90 11.18 2.02
N SER A 75 -20.63 11.26 2.45
CA SER A 75 -19.84 12.48 2.34
C SER A 75 -19.64 12.91 0.89
N THR A 76 -19.45 11.99 -0.05
CA THR A 76 -19.28 12.31 -1.47
C THR A 76 -20.56 12.89 -2.07
N MET A 77 -21.74 12.42 -1.63
CA MET A 77 -23.03 12.95 -2.07
C MET A 77 -23.32 14.35 -1.50
N ASN A 78 -22.94 14.58 -0.24
CA ASN A 78 -23.32 15.79 0.50
C ASN A 78 -22.27 16.91 0.43
N PHE A 79 -21.00 16.57 0.31
CA PHE A 79 -19.90 17.52 0.31
C PHE A 79 -19.09 17.41 -0.98
N LYS A 80 -19.13 18.46 -1.80
CA LYS A 80 -18.33 18.59 -3.01
C LYS A 80 -16.93 19.08 -2.66
N ILE A 81 -16.16 18.22 -1.98
CA ILE A 81 -14.75 18.46 -1.63
C ILE A 81 -13.84 18.17 -2.83
N GLY A 82 -12.72 18.89 -2.95
CA GLY A 82 -11.73 18.74 -4.02
C GLY A 82 -11.31 20.03 -4.73
N GLY A 83 -11.55 21.20 -4.12
CA GLY A 83 -11.12 22.49 -4.67
C GLY A 83 -9.60 22.62 -4.77
N VAL A 84 -9.12 23.62 -5.52
CA VAL A 84 -7.66 23.88 -5.66
C VAL A 84 -7.00 24.18 -4.32
N THR A 85 -7.73 24.86 -3.43
CA THR A 85 -7.30 25.23 -2.07
C THR A 85 -7.25 24.04 -1.10
N GLU A 86 -7.99 22.97 -1.37
CA GLU A 86 -8.07 21.76 -0.53
C GLU A 86 -7.04 20.70 -0.93
N ARG A 87 -6.25 20.97 -1.99
CA ARG A 87 -5.15 20.10 -2.41
C ARG A 87 -4.00 20.19 -1.42
N MET A 88 -3.30 19.07 -1.24
CA MET A 88 -2.11 19.04 -0.39
C MET A 88 -1.08 20.07 -0.89
N PRO A 89 -0.58 20.97 -0.02
CA PRO A 89 0.30 22.04 -0.44
C PRO A 89 1.64 21.48 -0.95
N THR A 90 2.22 22.13 -1.95
CA THR A 90 3.43 21.65 -2.63
C THR A 90 4.63 21.39 -1.71
N PRO A 91 4.87 22.12 -0.60
CA PRO A 91 5.96 21.81 0.32
C PRO A 91 5.81 20.43 0.97
N VAL A 92 4.57 20.02 1.26
CA VAL A 92 4.29 18.73 1.90
C VAL A 92 4.51 17.57 0.93
N ILE A 93 4.12 17.74 -0.34
CA ILE A 93 4.39 16.76 -1.40
C ILE A 93 5.91 16.54 -1.56
N LYS A 94 6.69 17.63 -1.56
CA LYS A 94 8.16 17.57 -1.62
C LYS A 94 8.76 16.85 -0.40
N ALA A 95 8.25 17.15 0.80
CA ALA A 95 8.69 16.51 2.03
C ALA A 95 8.44 14.99 2.00
N PHE A 96 7.26 14.55 1.56
CA PHE A 96 6.96 13.12 1.43
C PHE A 96 7.87 12.39 0.43
N GLY A 97 8.23 13.04 -0.67
CA GLY A 97 9.19 12.47 -1.64
C GLY A 97 10.56 12.22 -1.00
N ILE A 98 11.06 13.16 -0.20
CA ILE A 98 12.34 13.02 0.51
C ILE A 98 12.24 11.95 1.61
N LEU A 99 11.18 12.00 2.40
CA LEU A 99 10.96 11.07 3.50
C LEU A 99 10.88 9.62 3.01
N LYS A 100 10.11 9.34 1.95
CA LYS A 100 10.00 8.00 1.37
C LYS A 100 11.33 7.49 0.81
N ARG A 101 12.14 8.37 0.22
CA ARG A 101 13.48 8.00 -0.25
C ARG A 101 14.39 7.60 0.91
N ALA A 102 14.48 8.45 1.94
CA ALA A 102 15.32 8.18 3.10
C ALA A 102 14.88 6.91 3.85
N ALA A 103 13.56 6.70 3.98
CA ALA A 103 13.01 5.49 4.58
C ALA A 103 13.38 4.23 3.77
N ALA A 104 13.31 4.29 2.43
CA ALA A 104 13.69 3.17 1.59
C ALA A 104 15.19 2.86 1.68
N GLU A 105 16.04 3.89 1.73
CA GLU A 105 17.50 3.75 1.86
C GLU A 105 17.89 3.08 3.17
N VAL A 106 17.35 3.54 4.30
CA VAL A 106 17.61 2.93 5.61
C VAL A 106 17.04 1.52 5.67
N ASN A 107 15.84 1.28 5.13
CA ASN A 107 15.20 -0.02 5.21
C ASN A 107 15.87 -1.12 4.37
N GLN A 108 16.76 -0.77 3.43
CA GLN A 108 17.59 -1.77 2.73
C GLN A 108 18.42 -2.60 3.72
N ASP A 109 18.94 -1.95 4.78
CA ASP A 109 19.76 -2.61 5.79
C ASP A 109 18.93 -3.46 6.77
N TYR A 110 17.62 -3.21 6.87
CA TYR A 110 16.71 -3.87 7.81
C TYR A 110 15.85 -4.97 7.19
N GLY A 111 16.15 -5.41 5.96
CA GLY A 111 15.51 -6.55 5.31
C GLY A 111 14.41 -6.20 4.30
N LEU A 112 14.36 -4.95 3.82
CA LEU A 112 13.56 -4.62 2.63
C LEU A 112 14.24 -5.17 1.37
N ASP A 113 13.46 -5.80 0.49
CA ASP A 113 13.98 -6.29 -0.80
C ASP A 113 14.69 -5.14 -1.56
N PRO A 114 15.98 -5.30 -1.90
CA PRO A 114 16.74 -4.31 -2.66
C PRO A 114 16.04 -3.86 -3.95
N LYS A 115 15.29 -4.75 -4.61
CA LYS A 115 14.54 -4.43 -5.83
C LYS A 115 13.47 -3.37 -5.56
N ILE A 116 12.69 -3.55 -4.49
CA ILE A 116 11.61 -2.64 -4.09
C ILE A 116 12.20 -1.32 -3.59
N ALA A 117 13.23 -1.38 -2.76
CA ALA A 117 13.90 -0.19 -2.25
C ALA A 117 14.48 0.66 -3.39
N ASN A 118 15.15 0.04 -4.36
CA ASN A 118 15.67 0.73 -5.54
C ASN A 118 14.56 1.34 -6.39
N ALA A 119 13.41 0.68 -6.54
CA ALA A 119 12.25 1.23 -7.23
C ALA A 119 11.71 2.48 -6.53
N ILE A 120 11.58 2.44 -5.19
CA ILE A 120 11.12 3.59 -4.39
C ILE A 120 12.09 4.76 -4.52
N MET A 121 13.41 4.51 -4.44
CA MET A 121 14.42 5.56 -4.58
C MET A 121 14.41 6.21 -5.97
N LYS A 122 14.26 5.42 -7.03
CA LYS A 122 14.12 5.92 -8.41
C LYS A 122 12.86 6.77 -8.56
N ALA A 123 11.71 6.28 -8.09
CA ALA A 123 10.44 7.02 -8.13
C ALA A 123 10.53 8.35 -7.37
N ALA A 124 11.11 8.34 -6.16
CA ALA A 124 11.30 9.56 -5.37
C ALA A 124 12.24 10.57 -6.06
N LYS A 125 13.25 10.09 -6.79
CA LYS A 125 14.14 10.95 -7.59
C LYS A 125 13.39 11.61 -8.75
N ILE A 126 12.58 10.85 -9.50
CA ILE A 126 11.71 11.36 -10.58
C ILE A 126 10.76 12.45 -10.04
N ALA A 127 10.07 12.18 -8.92
CA ALA A 127 9.16 13.15 -8.32
C ALA A 127 9.86 14.44 -7.89
N LYS A 128 11.07 14.33 -7.32
CA LYS A 128 11.87 15.49 -6.91
C LYS A 128 12.32 16.33 -8.11
N THR A 129 12.76 15.70 -9.20
CA THR A 129 13.18 16.41 -10.40
C THR A 129 12.02 17.06 -11.13
N ALA A 130 10.89 16.35 -11.29
CA ALA A 130 9.67 16.89 -11.89
C ALA A 130 9.18 18.14 -11.16
N HIS A 131 9.14 18.11 -9.82
CA HIS A 131 8.75 19.29 -9.04
C HIS A 131 9.75 20.46 -9.08
N LYS A 132 11.03 20.20 -9.36
CA LYS A 132 12.04 21.26 -9.49
C LYS A 132 11.96 21.93 -10.87
N ASN A 133 11.73 21.13 -11.91
CA ASN A 133 11.74 21.58 -13.30
C ASN A 133 10.35 22.01 -13.79
N GLY A 134 9.28 21.67 -13.06
CA GLY A 134 7.91 21.94 -13.47
C GLY A 134 7.41 21.04 -14.61
N SER A 135 8.11 19.93 -14.89
CA SER A 135 7.79 18.99 -15.97
C SER A 135 6.94 17.81 -15.49
N THR A 136 6.46 16.99 -16.43
CA THR A 136 5.62 15.84 -16.10
C THR A 136 6.43 14.66 -15.55
N LEU A 137 5.79 13.76 -14.81
CA LEU A 137 6.43 12.54 -14.32
C LEU A 137 6.89 11.63 -15.47
N LYS A 138 6.17 11.65 -16.59
CA LYS A 138 6.48 10.86 -17.78
C LYS A 138 7.74 11.37 -18.47
N GLU A 139 7.82 12.68 -18.72
CA GLU A 139 9.01 13.31 -19.33
C GLU A 139 10.26 13.07 -18.49
N THR A 140 10.18 13.36 -17.18
CA THR A 140 11.35 13.20 -16.29
C THR A 140 11.79 11.74 -16.12
N ALA A 141 10.87 10.78 -16.19
CA ALA A 141 11.21 9.37 -16.17
C ALA A 141 12.02 8.94 -17.40
N ILE A 142 11.68 9.50 -18.56
CA ILE A 142 12.36 9.28 -19.85
C ILE A 142 13.72 9.99 -19.86
N GLU A 143 13.78 11.26 -19.43
CA GLU A 143 15.03 12.04 -19.32
C GLU A 143 16.07 11.36 -18.42
N LEU A 144 15.62 10.76 -17.32
CA LEU A 144 16.49 10.04 -16.38
C LEU A 144 16.84 8.62 -16.85
N GLY A 145 16.27 8.16 -17.96
CA GLY A 145 16.51 6.83 -18.53
C GLY A 145 16.02 5.67 -17.66
N TYR A 146 15.04 5.91 -16.79
CA TYR A 146 14.54 4.87 -15.88
C TYR A 146 13.43 4.01 -16.50
N LEU A 147 12.63 4.58 -17.41
CA LEU A 147 11.45 3.95 -18.00
C LEU A 147 11.28 4.40 -19.46
N THR A 148 10.73 3.55 -20.30
CA THR A 148 10.22 3.96 -21.62
C THR A 148 8.82 4.58 -21.47
N ALA A 149 8.39 5.36 -22.48
CA ALA A 149 7.06 5.96 -22.50
C ALA A 149 5.95 4.89 -22.41
N GLU A 150 6.13 3.76 -23.09
CA GLU A 150 5.20 2.64 -23.13
C GLU A 150 5.09 1.95 -21.75
N GLN A 151 6.22 1.69 -21.10
CA GLN A 151 6.25 1.11 -19.75
C GLN A 151 5.56 2.02 -18.73
N PHE A 152 5.72 3.33 -18.87
CA PHE A 152 5.04 4.29 -18.00
C PHE A 152 3.52 4.23 -18.16
N ASP A 153 3.02 4.22 -19.40
CA ASP A 153 1.58 4.17 -19.68
C ASP A 153 0.96 2.82 -19.28
N GLU A 154 1.74 1.74 -19.38
CA GLU A 154 1.30 0.42 -18.94
C GLU A 154 1.12 0.36 -17.41
N TRP A 155 2.06 0.93 -16.66
CA TRP A 155 2.11 0.80 -15.20
C TRP A 155 1.35 1.91 -14.45
N VAL A 156 1.30 3.13 -14.98
CA VAL A 156 0.71 4.29 -14.31
C VAL A 156 -0.71 4.53 -14.82
N LYS A 157 -1.65 3.72 -14.32
CA LYS A 157 -3.09 3.83 -14.63
C LYS A 157 -3.89 4.27 -13.40
N PRO A 158 -4.28 5.56 -13.28
CA PRO A 158 -4.99 6.06 -12.10
C PRO A 158 -6.29 5.33 -11.78
N LYS A 159 -6.98 4.81 -12.80
CA LYS A 159 -8.25 4.06 -12.64
C LYS A 159 -8.06 2.77 -11.84
N ASP A 160 -6.89 2.13 -11.98
CA ASP A 160 -6.58 0.85 -11.35
C ASP A 160 -6.01 1.01 -9.93
N MET A 161 -5.92 2.24 -9.41
CA MET A 161 -5.38 2.58 -8.09
C MET A 161 -6.47 2.86 -7.04
N LEU A 162 -7.75 2.69 -7.39
CA LEU A 162 -8.90 3.11 -6.58
C LEU A 162 -9.56 1.97 -5.79
N GLY A 163 -9.10 0.73 -5.98
CA GLY A 163 -9.77 -0.47 -5.48
C GLY A 163 -8.84 -1.66 -5.28
N PRO A 164 -9.32 -2.71 -4.59
CA PRO A 164 -8.63 -3.99 -4.51
C PRO A 164 -8.53 -4.64 -5.88
N LYS A 165 -7.36 -5.23 -6.16
CA LYS A 165 -7.10 -6.06 -7.34
C LYS A 165 -7.42 -7.52 -7.06
#